data_AF-A0A7Y3NHR9-F1
#
_entry.id   AF-A0A7Y3NHR9-F1
#
_cell.length_a   1.000
_cell.length_b   1.000
_cell.length_c   1.000
_cell.angle_alpha   90.00
_cell.angle_beta   90.00
_cell.angle_gamma   90.00
#
_symmetry.space_group_name_H-M   'P 1'
#
loop_
_entity.id
_entity.type
_entity.pdbx_description
1 polymer ?
#
loop_
_entity_poly.entity_id
_entity_poly.type
_entity_poly.pdbx_seq_one_letter_code
_entity_poly.pdbx_strand_id
1 'polypeptide(L)'
;MNPKSKEDSLRSRSYHNSAFDNKQRLVDLKIQKNLKISLAFPTLNEELTIAKEILVLKTELMDRFPLIDEIAVIDSGSTDKTRDIARSFGAKVFVATEILPTFGSFRGKGENLWKSLHVLQGDIIVWIDADISNINPKFLLGLVGPLLESDEIGYVKAFYKRPIRSNAGLSVSGGGRVTEILIRPLFSLFYPELAELIQPLSGEYAGRRSILEQLPFSVVA
;
A
#
# COMPACT_ATOMS: atom_id res chain seq x y z
N MET A 1 -15.94 -27.98 -13.70
CA MET A 1 -15.64 -26.62 -13.21
C MET A 1 -16.61 -26.36 -12.07
N ASN A 2 -16.18 -26.57 -10.83
CA ASN A 2 -17.07 -26.52 -9.67
C ASN A 2 -17.42 -25.05 -9.38
N PRO A 3 -18.69 -24.64 -9.33
CA PRO A 3 -19.04 -23.28 -8.99
C PRO A 3 -18.72 -23.10 -7.50
N LYS A 4 -17.57 -22.51 -7.17
CA LYS A 4 -17.35 -21.99 -5.82
C LYS A 4 -18.54 -21.08 -5.49
N SER A 5 -19.16 -21.31 -4.34
CA SER A 5 -20.38 -20.64 -3.94
C SER A 5 -20.21 -19.13 -4.02
N LYS A 6 -21.30 -18.42 -4.31
CA LYS A 6 -21.42 -16.95 -4.25
C LYS A 6 -20.91 -16.32 -2.93
N GLU A 7 -20.57 -17.12 -1.93
CA GLU A 7 -20.09 -16.71 -0.60
C GLU A 7 -18.61 -16.29 -0.60
N ASP A 8 -17.78 -16.84 -1.49
CA ASP A 8 -16.34 -16.56 -1.62
C ASP A 8 -16.01 -15.53 -2.73
N SER A 9 -16.88 -14.54 -2.94
CA SER A 9 -16.63 -13.44 -3.89
C SER A 9 -15.77 -12.34 -3.26
N LEU A 10 -14.94 -11.65 -4.06
CA LEU A 10 -14.20 -10.47 -3.58
C LEU A 10 -15.15 -9.36 -3.09
N ARG A 11 -16.42 -9.40 -3.50
CA ARG A 11 -17.46 -8.49 -2.99
C ARG A 11 -17.80 -8.72 -1.53
N SER A 12 -17.82 -9.97 -1.04
CA SER A 12 -18.05 -10.27 0.39
C SER A 12 -16.82 -9.92 1.24
N ARG A 13 -15.64 -9.84 0.61
CA ARG A 13 -14.37 -9.38 1.22
C ARG A 13 -14.00 -7.94 0.85
N SER A 14 -15.01 -7.11 0.53
CA SER A 14 -14.84 -5.67 0.28
C SER A 14 -15.32 -4.86 1.46
N TYR A 15 -14.45 -4.00 2.00
CA TYR A 15 -14.71 -3.23 3.21
C TYR A 15 -14.68 -1.73 2.92
N HIS A 16 -15.49 -0.98 3.66
CA HIS A 16 -15.37 0.48 3.71
C HIS A 16 -14.46 0.87 4.89
N ASN A 17 -13.61 1.88 4.73
CA ASN A 17 -12.67 2.31 5.77
C ASN A 17 -13.34 2.63 7.12
N SER A 18 -14.61 3.06 7.10
CA SER A 18 -15.36 3.38 8.32
C SER A 18 -15.63 2.18 9.22
N ALA A 19 -15.54 0.96 8.69
CA ALA A 19 -15.58 -0.25 9.52
C ALA A 19 -14.41 -0.31 10.52
N PHE A 20 -13.34 0.45 10.26
CA PHE A 20 -12.08 0.44 11.01
C PHE A 20 -11.77 1.82 11.64
N ASP A 21 -12.79 2.67 11.86
CA ASP A 21 -12.60 4.01 12.45
C ASP A 21 -12.20 3.94 13.95
N ASN A 22 -12.47 2.83 14.64
CA ASN A 22 -12.02 2.60 16.02
C ASN A 22 -10.55 2.17 16.07
N LYS A 23 -9.65 3.17 16.05
CA LYS A 23 -8.19 2.98 16.07
C LYS A 23 -7.70 2.25 17.31
N GLN A 24 -8.29 2.50 18.49
CA GLN A 24 -7.89 1.83 19.72
C GLN A 24 -8.11 0.32 19.62
N ARG A 25 -9.27 -0.11 19.10
CA ARG A 25 -9.55 -1.53 18.87
C ARG A 25 -8.50 -2.17 17.95
N LEU A 26 -8.07 -1.49 16.89
CA LEU A 26 -7.02 -2.03 16.00
C LEU A 26 -5.67 -2.15 16.71
N VAL A 27 -5.31 -1.18 17.54
CA VAL A 27 -4.11 -1.25 18.39
C VAL A 27 -4.20 -2.44 19.35
N ASP A 28 -5.34 -2.62 20.00
CA ASP A 28 -5.56 -3.73 20.93
C ASP A 28 -5.43 -5.09 20.23
N LEU A 29 -6.02 -5.24 19.03
CA LEU A 29 -5.89 -6.44 18.19
C LEU A 29 -4.44 -6.71 17.78
N LYS A 30 -3.70 -5.68 17.37
CA LYS A 30 -2.27 -5.77 17.03
C LYS A 30 -1.46 -6.27 18.24
N ILE A 31 -1.68 -5.69 19.42
CA ILE A 31 -0.99 -6.08 20.66
C ILE A 31 -1.35 -7.51 21.05
N GLN A 32 -2.64 -7.86 21.04
CA GLN A 32 -3.11 -9.20 21.38
C GLN A 32 -2.50 -10.27 20.48
N LYS A 33 -2.35 -9.98 19.19
CA LYS A 33 -1.74 -10.88 18.20
C LYS A 33 -0.21 -10.78 18.15
N ASN A 34 0.39 -9.88 18.93
CA ASN A 34 1.82 -9.59 18.93
C ASN A 34 2.38 -9.31 17.52
N LEU A 35 1.67 -8.50 16.74
CA LEU A 35 2.04 -8.15 15.37
C LEU A 35 2.74 -6.79 15.31
N LYS A 36 3.67 -6.66 14.37
CA LYS A 36 4.27 -5.38 13.97
C LYS A 36 3.83 -4.95 12.58
N ILE A 37 3.66 -3.65 12.38
CA ILE A 37 3.22 -3.05 11.12
C ILE A 37 4.27 -2.06 10.63
N SER A 38 4.79 -2.31 9.43
CA SER A 38 5.70 -1.42 8.71
C SER A 38 4.98 -0.68 7.61
N LEU A 39 5.06 0.65 7.62
CA LEU A 39 4.64 1.47 6.49
C LEU A 39 5.86 1.85 5.65
N ALA A 40 5.81 1.56 4.35
CA ALA A 40 6.82 1.99 3.39
C ALA A 40 6.22 2.87 2.29
N PHE A 41 6.95 3.93 1.96
CA PHE A 41 6.71 4.79 0.81
C PHE A 41 7.75 4.50 -0.27
N PRO A 42 7.39 3.83 -1.37
CA PRO A 42 8.21 3.81 -2.58
C PRO A 42 8.24 5.22 -3.19
N THR A 43 9.42 5.79 -3.41
CA THR A 43 9.53 7.24 -3.67
C THR A 43 10.57 7.58 -4.74
N LEU A 44 10.24 8.56 -5.58
CA LEU A 44 11.15 9.18 -6.55
C LEU A 44 10.73 10.64 -6.80
N ASN A 45 11.50 11.59 -6.25
CA ASN A 45 11.28 13.04 -6.39
C ASN A 45 9.89 13.54 -5.92
N GLU A 46 9.58 13.31 -4.65
CA GLU A 46 8.28 13.64 -4.03
C GLU A 46 8.41 14.68 -2.91
N GLU A 47 9.32 15.66 -3.05
CA GLU A 47 9.59 16.65 -2.00
C GLU A 47 8.36 17.50 -1.60
N LEU A 48 7.36 17.58 -2.49
CA LEU A 48 6.16 18.40 -2.30
C LEU A 48 5.09 17.71 -1.43
N THR A 49 5.09 16.38 -1.35
CA THR A 49 4.02 15.57 -0.73
C THR A 49 4.51 14.79 0.48
N ILE A 50 5.72 14.22 0.42
CA ILE A 50 6.22 13.26 1.41
C ILE A 50 6.21 13.78 2.85
N ALA A 51 6.49 15.08 3.05
CA ALA A 51 6.46 15.72 4.37
C ALA A 51 5.10 15.56 5.05
N LYS A 52 4.03 15.89 4.32
CA LYS A 52 2.66 15.89 4.82
C LYS A 52 2.19 14.46 5.10
N GLU A 53 2.54 13.52 4.23
CA GLU A 53 2.19 12.10 4.37
C GLU A 53 2.78 11.49 5.63
N ILE A 54 4.10 11.66 5.83
CA ILE A 54 4.78 11.17 7.02
C ILE A 54 4.20 11.85 8.27
N LEU A 55 4.06 13.18 8.26
CA LEU A 55 3.54 13.93 9.41
C LEU A 55 2.15 13.45 9.84
N VAL A 56 1.22 13.35 8.89
CA VAL A 56 -0.18 12.98 9.16
C VAL A 56 -0.27 11.54 9.68
N LEU A 57 0.41 10.60 9.04
CA LEU A 57 0.34 9.20 9.44
C LEU A 57 1.09 8.92 10.74
N LYS A 58 2.26 9.52 10.94
CA LYS A 58 3.03 9.39 12.19
C LYS A 58 2.26 9.97 13.38
N THR A 59 1.78 11.21 13.27
CA THR A 59 1.06 11.87 14.37
C THR A 59 -0.18 11.07 14.79
N GLU A 60 -0.94 10.55 13.83
CA GLU A 60 -2.18 9.84 14.12
C GLU A 60 -1.95 8.37 14.51
N LEU A 61 -1.09 7.66 13.78
CA LEU A 61 -1.00 6.19 13.81
C LEU A 61 0.33 5.67 14.39
N MET A 62 1.19 6.54 14.92
CA MET A 62 2.31 6.17 15.78
C MET A 62 2.23 6.88 17.13
N ASP A 63 2.12 8.22 17.12
CA ASP A 63 2.22 9.02 18.35
C ASP A 63 0.93 8.97 19.19
N ARG A 64 -0.23 9.12 18.55
CA ARG A 64 -1.54 9.09 19.24
C ARG A 64 -2.10 7.68 19.42
N PHE A 65 -2.02 6.85 18.39
CA PHE A 65 -2.44 5.46 18.41
C PHE A 65 -1.28 4.63 17.86
N PRO A 66 -0.55 3.83 18.67
CA PRO A 66 0.69 3.15 18.26
C PRO A 66 0.42 1.92 17.37
N LEU A 67 -0.24 2.14 16.24
CA LEU A 67 -0.63 1.13 15.28
C LEU A 67 0.53 0.77 14.34
N ILE A 68 1.24 1.77 13.84
CA ILE A 68 2.44 1.61 13.00
C ILE A 68 3.68 1.56 13.90
N ASP A 69 4.60 0.64 13.64
CA ASP A 69 5.84 0.48 14.40
C ASP A 69 7.02 1.17 13.72
N GLU A 70 6.97 1.30 12.39
CA GLU A 70 7.97 2.02 11.63
C GLU A 70 7.41 2.63 10.34
N ILE A 71 8.00 3.76 9.97
CA ILE A 71 7.79 4.42 8.69
C ILE A 71 9.13 4.44 7.96
N ALA A 72 9.14 3.94 6.72
CA ALA A 72 10.29 3.96 5.84
C ALA A 72 9.97 4.64 4.51
N VAL A 73 10.96 5.34 3.97
CA VAL A 73 10.98 5.79 2.58
C VAL A 73 12.02 4.96 1.84
N ILE A 74 11.59 4.34 0.74
CA ILE A 74 12.42 3.53 -0.14
C ILE A 74 12.62 4.34 -1.41
N ASP A 75 13.78 4.96 -1.49
CA ASP A 75 14.10 5.98 -2.48
C ASP A 75 14.78 5.38 -3.71
N SER A 76 14.25 5.69 -4.89
CA SER A 76 14.74 5.22 -6.18
C SER A 76 15.79 6.11 -6.86
N GLY A 77 16.48 6.96 -6.10
CA GLY A 77 17.44 7.90 -6.70
C GLY A 77 16.89 9.31 -6.82
N SER A 78 16.12 9.79 -5.84
CA SER A 78 15.64 11.19 -5.86
C SER A 78 16.80 12.17 -5.91
N THR A 79 16.67 13.18 -6.76
CA THR A 79 17.64 14.26 -6.97
C THR A 79 17.22 15.57 -6.32
N ASP A 80 16.03 15.61 -5.73
CA ASP A 80 15.44 16.73 -5.02
C ASP A 80 15.62 16.58 -3.48
N LYS A 81 14.88 17.35 -2.67
CA LYS A 81 15.00 17.32 -1.20
C LYS A 81 14.22 16.19 -0.54
N THR A 82 13.63 15.26 -1.28
CA THR A 82 12.75 14.21 -0.75
C THR A 82 13.34 13.46 0.44
N ARG A 83 14.60 13.03 0.32
CA ARG A 83 15.28 12.23 1.36
C ARG A 83 15.48 13.03 2.64
N ASP A 84 15.93 14.28 2.52
CA ASP A 84 16.23 15.12 3.68
C ASP A 84 14.94 15.53 4.40
N ILE A 85 13.91 15.83 3.63
CA ILE A 85 12.56 16.09 4.16
C ILE A 85 12.08 14.86 4.91
N ALA A 86 12.08 13.67 4.31
CA ALA A 86 11.59 12.45 4.96
C ALA A 86 12.31 12.15 6.28
N ARG A 87 13.64 12.30 6.34
CA ARG A 87 14.42 12.16 7.57
C ARG A 87 14.01 13.19 8.63
N SER A 88 13.82 14.44 8.24
CA SER A 88 13.43 15.51 9.18
C SER A 88 12.07 15.27 9.84
N PHE A 89 11.16 14.55 9.19
CA PHE A 89 9.88 14.12 9.75
C PHE A 89 9.95 12.77 10.51
N GLY A 90 11.13 12.16 10.59
CA GLY A 90 11.41 10.97 11.39
C GLY A 90 11.14 9.64 10.68
N ALA A 91 11.02 9.63 9.35
CA ALA A 91 11.03 8.37 8.59
C ALA A 91 12.46 7.83 8.47
N LYS A 92 12.59 6.50 8.49
CA LYS A 92 13.83 5.83 8.05
C LYS A 92 13.93 6.00 6.53
N VAL A 93 15.08 6.37 6.00
CA VAL A 93 15.26 6.56 4.54
C VAL A 93 16.32 5.60 4.05
N PHE A 94 15.95 4.76 3.08
CA PHE A 94 16.82 3.80 2.43
C PHE A 94 16.89 4.10 0.94
N VAL A 95 18.07 4.02 0.35
CA VAL A 95 18.24 4.13 -1.10
C VAL A 95 18.19 2.72 -1.69
N ALA A 96 17.31 2.48 -2.66
CA ALA A 96 17.08 1.15 -3.22
C ALA A 96 18.36 0.52 -3.80
N THR A 97 19.28 1.31 -4.36
CA THR A 97 20.57 0.83 -4.87
C THR A 97 21.50 0.31 -3.78
N GLU A 98 21.32 0.75 -2.53
CA GLU A 98 22.15 0.36 -1.38
C GLU A 98 21.60 -0.87 -0.65
N ILE A 99 20.35 -1.25 -0.92
CA ILE A 99 19.74 -2.47 -0.38
C ILE A 99 20.09 -3.63 -1.30
N LEU A 100 20.70 -4.69 -0.75
CA LEU A 100 21.12 -5.89 -1.48
C LEU A 100 21.98 -5.58 -2.73
N PRO A 101 23.10 -4.84 -2.60
CA PRO A 101 23.89 -4.38 -3.75
C PRO A 101 24.46 -5.54 -4.59
N THR A 102 24.64 -6.73 -4.01
CA THR A 102 25.09 -7.94 -4.72
C THR A 102 24.09 -8.45 -5.77
N PHE A 103 22.83 -8.02 -5.70
CA PHE A 103 21.77 -8.38 -6.66
C PHE A 103 21.57 -7.29 -7.74
N GLY A 104 22.41 -6.25 -7.75
CA GLY A 104 22.30 -5.14 -8.69
C GLY A 104 21.20 -4.16 -8.32
N SER A 105 20.85 -3.30 -9.29
CA SER A 105 19.77 -2.33 -9.15
C SER A 105 18.95 -2.29 -10.43
N PHE A 106 17.64 -2.39 -10.27
CA PHE A 106 16.68 -2.31 -11.36
C PHE A 106 15.83 -1.04 -11.25
N ARG A 107 15.10 -0.71 -12.31
CA ARG A 107 14.19 0.44 -12.34
C ARG A 107 12.76 0.03 -12.00
N GLY A 108 11.97 1.03 -11.59
CA GLY A 108 10.54 0.89 -11.41
C GLY A 108 10.14 0.53 -9.98
N LYS A 109 8.82 0.64 -9.72
CA LYS A 109 8.26 0.50 -8.37
C LYS A 109 8.52 -0.88 -7.75
N GLY A 110 8.53 -1.94 -8.56
CA GLY A 110 8.80 -3.32 -8.13
C GLY A 110 10.10 -3.47 -7.34
N GLU A 111 11.16 -2.77 -7.77
CA GLU A 111 12.47 -2.80 -7.10
C GLU A 111 12.36 -2.29 -5.66
N ASN A 112 11.70 -1.15 -5.46
CA ASN A 112 11.50 -0.58 -4.12
C ASN A 112 10.68 -1.52 -3.25
N LEU A 113 9.59 -2.06 -3.77
CA LEU A 113 8.69 -2.91 -3.01
C LEU A 113 9.43 -4.17 -2.55
N TRP A 114 10.14 -4.83 -3.46
CA TRP A 114 10.92 -6.02 -3.14
C TRP A 114 12.03 -5.72 -2.12
N LYS A 115 12.87 -4.73 -2.40
CA LYS A 115 13.98 -4.36 -1.51
C LYS A 115 13.51 -3.85 -0.15
N SER A 116 12.32 -3.23 -0.08
CA SER A 116 11.72 -2.82 1.19
C SER A 116 11.54 -3.98 2.16
N LEU A 117 11.18 -5.17 1.68
CA LEU A 117 10.98 -6.35 2.53
C LEU A 117 12.25 -6.72 3.33
N HIS A 118 13.43 -6.40 2.81
CA HIS A 118 14.72 -6.72 3.43
C HIS A 118 15.20 -5.69 4.46
N VAL A 119 14.57 -4.51 4.54
CA VAL A 119 14.93 -3.46 5.49
C VAL A 119 13.83 -3.17 6.51
N LEU A 120 12.58 -3.50 6.18
CA LEU A 120 11.46 -3.43 7.10
C LEU A 120 11.50 -4.60 8.10
N GLN A 121 10.81 -4.47 9.23
CA GLN A 121 10.77 -5.43 10.32
C GLN A 121 9.36 -5.93 10.69
N GLY A 122 8.31 -5.34 10.12
CA GLY A 122 6.92 -5.64 10.45
C GLY A 122 6.43 -6.96 9.87
N ASP A 123 5.51 -7.60 10.58
CA ASP A 123 4.79 -8.81 10.13
C ASP A 123 3.74 -8.48 9.06
N ILE A 124 3.20 -7.26 9.13
CA ILE A 124 2.34 -6.66 8.11
C ILE A 124 3.12 -5.54 7.43
N ILE A 125 3.22 -5.61 6.11
CA ILE A 125 3.83 -4.58 5.27
C ILE A 125 2.72 -3.79 4.59
N VAL A 126 2.77 -2.48 4.72
CA VAL A 126 1.85 -1.53 4.08
C VAL A 126 2.66 -0.68 3.12
N TRP A 127 2.24 -0.61 1.87
CA TRP A 127 2.77 0.33 0.89
C TRP A 127 1.72 1.38 0.55
N ILE A 128 2.12 2.64 0.54
CA ILE A 128 1.31 3.80 0.13
C ILE A 128 2.16 4.63 -0.84
N ASP A 129 1.57 5.14 -1.91
CA ASP A 129 2.27 6.05 -2.82
C ASP A 129 2.69 7.34 -2.10
N ALA A 130 3.81 7.93 -2.54
CA ALA A 130 4.38 9.13 -1.94
C ALA A 130 3.89 10.44 -2.61
N ASP A 131 2.89 10.38 -3.48
CA ASP A 131 2.39 11.49 -4.30
C ASP A 131 0.94 11.91 -3.91
N ILE A 132 0.46 11.55 -2.71
CA ILE A 132 -0.92 11.74 -2.29
C ILE A 132 -1.12 13.08 -1.59
N SER A 133 -1.53 14.08 -2.37
CA SER A 133 -1.83 15.43 -1.86
C SER A 133 -2.88 15.50 -0.72
N ASN A 134 -3.85 14.59 -0.71
CA ASN A 134 -4.96 14.53 0.25
C ASN A 134 -4.88 13.30 1.19
N ILE A 135 -3.67 12.94 1.61
CA ILE A 135 -3.43 11.83 2.53
C ILE A 135 -4.30 11.91 3.80
N ASN A 136 -4.84 10.75 4.18
CA ASN A 136 -5.67 10.60 5.37
C ASN A 136 -5.37 9.26 6.07
N PRO A 137 -5.35 9.21 7.42
CA PRO A 137 -5.13 7.97 8.17
C PRO A 137 -6.04 6.79 7.75
N LYS A 138 -7.25 7.09 7.25
CA LYS A 138 -8.20 6.09 6.73
C LYS A 138 -7.65 5.22 5.59
N PHE A 139 -6.66 5.72 4.84
CA PHE A 139 -5.97 4.93 3.81
C PHE A 139 -5.32 3.70 4.45
N LEU A 140 -4.57 3.91 5.54
CA LEU A 140 -3.90 2.83 6.24
C LEU A 140 -4.89 1.96 7.02
N LEU A 141 -5.86 2.57 7.71
CA LEU A 141 -6.87 1.83 8.50
C LEU A 141 -7.65 0.84 7.63
N GLY A 142 -8.06 1.24 6.43
CA GLY A 142 -8.76 0.37 5.49
C GLY A 142 -7.93 -0.80 4.98
N LEU A 143 -6.59 -0.67 4.98
CA LEU A 143 -5.68 -1.74 4.56
C LEU A 143 -5.36 -2.71 5.70
N VAL A 144 -5.09 -2.19 6.91
CA VAL A 144 -4.67 -3.03 8.04
C VAL A 144 -5.84 -3.63 8.80
N GLY A 145 -7.01 -2.97 8.79
CA GLY A 145 -8.22 -3.44 9.48
C GLY A 145 -8.56 -4.89 9.15
N PRO A 146 -8.75 -5.26 7.87
CA PRO A 146 -9.06 -6.64 7.50
C PRO A 146 -7.96 -7.64 7.89
N LEU A 147 -6.69 -7.24 7.82
CA LEU A 147 -5.55 -8.08 8.19
C LEU A 147 -5.46 -8.34 9.70
N LEU A 148 -5.89 -7.37 10.51
CA LEU A 148 -5.91 -7.51 11.97
C LEU A 148 -7.14 -8.27 12.47
N GLU A 149 -8.28 -8.13 11.79
CA GLU A 149 -9.53 -8.81 12.19
C GLU A 149 -9.62 -10.26 11.71
N SER A 150 -8.96 -10.62 10.60
CA SER A 150 -9.02 -11.96 10.03
C SER A 150 -7.63 -12.50 9.67
N ASP A 151 -7.28 -13.65 10.26
CA ASP A 151 -6.02 -14.34 9.97
C ASP A 151 -6.02 -15.01 8.59
N GLU A 152 -7.20 -15.25 8.01
CA GLU A 152 -7.35 -15.79 6.65
C GLU A 152 -6.97 -14.78 5.56
N ILE A 153 -7.05 -13.48 5.87
CA ILE A 153 -6.73 -12.44 4.91
C ILE A 153 -5.21 -12.25 4.89
N GLY A 154 -4.60 -12.59 3.74
CA GLY A 154 -3.16 -12.45 3.51
C GLY A 154 -2.74 -11.15 2.82
N TYR A 155 -3.65 -10.55 2.06
CA TYR A 155 -3.38 -9.37 1.22
C TYR A 155 -4.63 -8.52 1.06
N VAL A 156 -4.46 -7.20 1.12
CA VAL A 156 -5.54 -6.21 0.99
C VAL A 156 -5.11 -5.14 0.01
N LYS A 157 -6.02 -4.78 -0.92
CA LYS A 157 -5.79 -3.76 -1.93
C LYS A 157 -6.81 -2.65 -1.83
N ALA A 158 -6.35 -1.40 -1.82
CA ALA A 158 -7.25 -0.27 -1.77
C ALA A 158 -7.98 -0.08 -3.11
N PHE A 159 -9.19 0.45 -3.03
CA PHE A 159 -9.87 1.06 -4.16
C PHE A 159 -10.54 2.35 -3.70
N TYR A 160 -10.58 3.34 -4.58
CA TYR A 160 -11.18 4.63 -4.28
C TYR A 160 -11.65 5.31 -5.57
N LYS A 161 -12.56 6.27 -5.42
CA LYS A 161 -13.00 7.09 -6.55
C LYS A 161 -11.93 8.15 -6.80
N ARG A 162 -11.33 8.16 -7.99
CA ARG A 162 -10.47 9.26 -8.44
C ARG A 162 -11.39 10.35 -9.02
N PRO A 163 -11.41 11.57 -8.46
CA PRO A 163 -12.14 12.67 -9.09
C PRO A 163 -11.39 13.08 -10.36
N ILE A 164 -11.86 12.65 -11.54
CA ILE A 164 -11.30 13.15 -12.80
C ILE A 164 -11.94 14.51 -13.07
N ARG A 165 -11.13 15.56 -13.02
CA ARG A 165 -11.52 16.88 -13.54
C ARG A 165 -11.44 16.80 -15.07
N SER A 166 -12.60 16.75 -15.73
CA SER A 166 -12.69 16.99 -17.17
C SER A 166 -13.18 18.42 -17.41
N ASN A 167 -12.90 18.99 -18.60
CA ASN A 167 -13.47 20.28 -19.02
C ASN A 167 -15.01 20.29 -19.05
N ALA A 168 -15.66 19.13 -18.94
CA ALA A 168 -17.12 18.95 -18.92
C ALA A 168 -17.68 18.64 -17.51
N GLY A 169 -16.87 18.76 -16.45
CA GLY A 169 -17.27 18.50 -15.05
C GLY A 169 -16.54 17.32 -14.41
N LEU A 170 -16.88 17.01 -13.14
CA LEU A 170 -16.40 15.81 -12.45
C LEU A 170 -17.06 14.57 -13.06
N SER A 171 -16.29 13.73 -13.77
CA SER A 171 -16.76 12.41 -14.16
C SER A 171 -16.31 11.37 -13.13
N VAL A 172 -17.23 10.47 -12.78
CA VAL A 172 -16.96 9.33 -11.90
C VAL A 172 -16.45 8.20 -12.78
N SER A 173 -15.13 8.07 -12.96
CA SER A 173 -14.57 6.89 -13.64
C SER A 173 -14.28 5.77 -12.66
N GLY A 174 -14.24 4.53 -13.18
CA GLY A 174 -13.55 3.40 -12.55
C GLY A 174 -12.04 3.62 -12.44
N GLY A 175 -11.25 2.57 -12.57
CA GLY A 175 -9.78 2.66 -12.56
C GLY A 175 -9.24 3.56 -13.68
N GLY A 176 -7.91 3.77 -13.69
CA GLY A 176 -7.27 4.51 -14.79
C GLY A 176 -7.45 3.81 -16.15
N ARG A 177 -7.14 4.50 -17.24
CA ARG A 177 -7.25 3.96 -18.62
C ARG A 177 -6.63 2.56 -18.78
N VAL A 178 -5.45 2.34 -18.19
CA VAL A 178 -4.76 1.03 -18.21
C VAL A 178 -5.57 -0.04 -17.48
N THR A 179 -6.19 0.31 -16.35
CA THR A 179 -7.04 -0.62 -15.60
C THR A 179 -8.24 -1.06 -16.44
N GLU A 180 -8.97 -0.10 -17.01
CA GLU A 180 -10.24 -0.38 -17.69
C GLU A 180 -10.05 -1.00 -19.09
N ILE A 181 -9.04 -0.56 -19.85
CA ILE A 181 -8.85 -0.99 -21.25
C ILE A 181 -7.97 -2.25 -21.36
N LEU A 182 -6.99 -2.44 -20.47
CA LEU A 182 -6.02 -3.54 -20.57
C LEU A 182 -6.22 -4.58 -19.47
N ILE A 183 -6.13 -4.17 -18.21
CA ILE A 183 -6.06 -5.13 -17.10
C ILE A 183 -7.37 -5.86 -16.89
N ARG A 184 -8.51 -5.16 -16.90
CA ARG A 184 -9.81 -5.82 -16.73
C ARG A 184 -10.09 -6.86 -17.82
N PRO A 185 -9.93 -6.57 -19.13
CA PRO A 185 -10.09 -7.60 -20.17
C PRO A 185 -9.15 -8.78 -19.99
N LEU A 186 -7.87 -8.54 -19.64
CA LEU A 186 -6.91 -9.62 -19.39
C LEU A 186 -7.32 -10.48 -18.19
N PHE A 187 -7.77 -9.87 -17.09
CA PHE A 187 -8.28 -10.62 -15.93
C PHE A 187 -9.53 -11.41 -16.29
N SER A 188 -10.51 -10.81 -16.97
CA SER A 188 -11.71 -11.52 -17.39
C SER A 188 -11.41 -12.73 -18.29
N LEU A 189 -10.34 -12.68 -19.09
CA LEU A 189 -9.96 -13.76 -20.00
C LEU A 189 -9.12 -14.86 -19.34
N PHE A 190 -8.14 -14.47 -18.52
CA PHE A 190 -7.12 -15.40 -18.00
C PHE A 190 -7.22 -15.69 -16.51
N TYR A 191 -7.80 -14.77 -15.73
CA TYR A 191 -7.92 -14.86 -14.26
C TYR A 191 -9.26 -14.29 -13.79
N PRO A 192 -10.40 -14.93 -14.13
CA PRO A 192 -11.73 -14.36 -13.90
C PRO A 192 -12.02 -14.00 -12.44
N GLU A 193 -11.42 -14.72 -11.50
CA GLU A 193 -11.53 -14.46 -10.06
C GLU A 193 -10.96 -13.08 -9.68
N LEU A 194 -9.98 -12.56 -10.42
CA LEU A 194 -9.38 -11.24 -10.21
C LEU A 194 -10.16 -10.12 -10.90
N ALA A 195 -11.07 -10.44 -11.82
CA ALA A 195 -11.84 -9.45 -12.56
C ALA A 195 -12.76 -8.61 -11.65
N GLU A 196 -13.10 -9.13 -10.47
CA GLU A 196 -13.89 -8.42 -9.45
C GLU A 196 -13.10 -7.32 -8.72
N LEU A 197 -11.77 -7.27 -8.85
CA LEU A 197 -10.98 -6.20 -8.25
C LEU A 197 -11.33 -4.84 -8.88
N ILE A 198 -11.74 -3.89 -8.04
CA ILE A 198 -12.14 -2.56 -8.50
C ILE A 198 -10.93 -1.75 -8.96
N GLN A 199 -9.80 -1.81 -8.27
CA GLN A 199 -8.55 -1.15 -8.68
C GLN A 199 -7.36 -2.10 -8.56
N PRO A 200 -7.17 -3.01 -9.54
CA PRO A 200 -6.08 -3.99 -9.50
C PRO A 200 -4.68 -3.39 -9.64
N LEU A 201 -4.57 -2.09 -9.96
CA LEU A 201 -3.30 -1.37 -10.10
C LEU A 201 -3.11 -0.26 -9.05
N SER A 202 -3.94 -0.18 -8.00
CA SER A 202 -3.74 0.82 -6.95
C SER A 202 -2.38 0.64 -6.27
N GLY A 203 -1.76 1.78 -5.91
CA GLY A 203 -0.46 1.82 -5.26
C GLY A 203 -0.51 1.54 -3.76
N GLU A 204 -1.72 1.60 -3.18
CA GLU A 204 -2.01 1.39 -1.77
C GLU A 204 -2.46 -0.05 -1.53
N TYR A 205 -1.63 -0.82 -0.84
CA TYR A 205 -1.94 -2.19 -0.48
C TYR A 205 -1.10 -2.65 0.71
N ALA A 206 -1.60 -3.67 1.39
CA ALA A 206 -0.93 -4.29 2.51
C ALA A 206 -0.95 -5.80 2.38
N GLY A 207 0.06 -6.46 2.94
CA GLY A 207 0.11 -7.91 2.98
C GLY A 207 0.92 -8.41 4.15
N ARG A 208 0.71 -9.68 4.48
CA ARG A 208 1.54 -10.38 5.47
C ARG A 208 2.92 -10.63 4.88
N ARG A 209 3.96 -10.25 5.61
CA ARG A 209 5.36 -10.51 5.25
C ARG A 209 5.57 -11.95 4.80
N SER A 210 5.04 -12.90 5.58
CA SER A 210 5.18 -14.34 5.31
C SER A 210 4.69 -14.76 3.93
N ILE A 211 3.73 -14.05 3.33
CA ILE A 211 3.26 -14.29 1.96
C ILE A 211 4.11 -13.50 0.97
N LEU A 212 4.37 -12.23 1.26
CA LEU A 212 5.08 -11.33 0.35
C LEU A 212 6.51 -11.80 0.05
N GLU A 213 7.21 -12.37 1.03
CA GLU A 213 8.56 -12.91 0.87
C GLU A 213 8.63 -14.17 0.00
N GLN A 214 7.49 -14.81 -0.28
CA GLN A 214 7.40 -16.00 -1.14
C GLN A 214 7.05 -15.67 -2.59
N LEU A 215 6.75 -14.40 -2.89
CA LEU A 215 6.29 -13.97 -4.21
C LEU A 215 7.40 -13.25 -4.98
N PRO A 216 7.55 -13.51 -6.29
CA PRO A 216 8.43 -12.72 -7.13
C PRO A 216 7.84 -11.33 -7.36
N PHE A 217 8.71 -10.32 -7.44
CA PHE A 217 8.33 -8.95 -7.77
C PHE A 217 8.77 -8.61 -9.20
N SER A 218 7.84 -8.08 -10.00
CA SER A 218 8.15 -7.63 -11.35
C SER A 218 8.89 -6.29 -11.32
N VAL A 219 10.09 -6.28 -11.87
CA VAL A 219 10.94 -5.07 -12.04
C VAL A 219 11.03 -4.68 -13.52
N VAL A 220 11.46 -3.44 -13.78
CA VAL A 220 11.83 -3.01 -15.13
C VAL A 220 13.35 -3.18 -15.27
N ALA A 221 13.75 -4.11 -16.14
CA ALA A 221 15.14 -4.33 -16.52
C ALA A 221 15.72 -3.12 -17.26
#